data_AF-A0A0D2UQ30-F1
#
_entry.id   AF-A0A0D2UQ30-F1
#
_cell.length_a   1.000
_cell.length_b   1.000
_cell.length_c   1.000
_cell.angle_alpha   90.00
_cell.angle_beta   90.00
_cell.angle_gamma   90.00
#
_symmetry.space_group_name_H-M   'P 1'
#
loop_
_entity.id
_entity.type
_entity.pdbx_description
1 polymer ?
#
loop_
_entity_poly.entity_id
_entity_poly.type
_entity_poly.pdbx_seq_one_letter_code
_entity_poly.pdbx_strand_id
1 'polypeptide(L)'
;MEVHGRHVHIKDPHAVGTMDLSMLTEEQRADVKNRAEFMEKHMGHDSMHAQMALILLISMVGGQVLLFMWKRWRPRAFQRLTLLGMLLVPPLIAAHAGFWRFLVSWSAFVMLTGYVGFLATRNPLDRRTPRLVYAVFVLLYKTTYFVGTFGYITLFLDFASGGRMVMFGAPVAQTGLLILFYALYYGVLGRDIAEMCTDRMASTIGFTQIDGLPKKKLDPNMCGICTESLPPVGSPDETRVVKLECQHHFHEFCIRGWCIVGKKQTCPYCKEKVDLKQMFRNPWEKQDLLYGNFLDVFRYLLVWQPVIMKLVNFYFSVSGLE
;
A
#
# COMPACT_ATOMS: atom_id res chain seq x y z
N MET A 1 -11.88 -3.94 -55.52
CA MET A 1 -10.53 -4.46 -55.25
C MET A 1 -9.54 -3.45 -55.80
N GLU A 2 -8.83 -2.73 -54.93
CA GLU A 2 -7.67 -1.95 -55.36
C GLU A 2 -6.44 -2.79 -55.03
N VAL A 3 -5.78 -3.30 -56.05
CA VAL A 3 -4.51 -4.00 -55.89
C VAL A 3 -3.42 -2.94 -55.95
N HIS A 4 -2.72 -2.73 -54.84
CA HIS A 4 -1.52 -1.91 -54.79
C HIS A 4 -0.33 -2.79 -54.43
N GLY A 5 0.34 -3.29 -55.46
CA GLY A 5 1.53 -4.14 -55.30
C GLY A 5 1.23 -5.46 -54.59
N ARG A 6 1.93 -5.73 -53.48
CA ARG A 6 1.90 -7.01 -52.74
C ARG A 6 0.73 -7.19 -51.77
N HIS A 7 -0.12 -6.17 -51.60
CA HIS A 7 -1.19 -6.18 -50.58
C HIS A 7 -2.58 -6.04 -51.19
N VAL A 8 -3.49 -6.93 -50.77
CA VAL A 8 -4.92 -6.91 -51.12
C VAL A 8 -5.68 -6.18 -50.02
N HIS A 9 -6.35 -5.08 -50.36
CA HIS A 9 -7.15 -4.32 -49.39
C HIS A 9 -8.60 -4.84 -49.40
N ILE A 10 -9.03 -5.40 -48.27
CA ILE A 10 -10.41 -5.88 -48.03
C ILE A 10 -11.17 -4.74 -47.35
N LYS A 11 -12.31 -4.32 -47.91
CA LYS A 11 -13.21 -3.31 -47.31
C LYS A 11 -14.40 -3.92 -46.57
N ASP A 12 -14.80 -5.13 -46.94
CA ASP A 12 -15.93 -5.86 -46.38
C ASP A 12 -15.56 -7.35 -46.25
N PRO A 13 -15.61 -7.95 -45.06
CA PRO A 13 -15.29 -9.37 -44.84
C PRO A 13 -16.23 -10.32 -45.59
N HIS A 14 -17.50 -9.95 -45.77
CA HIS A 14 -18.49 -10.79 -46.46
C HIS A 14 -18.23 -10.85 -47.97
N ALA A 15 -17.52 -9.87 -48.52
CA ALA A 15 -17.14 -9.87 -49.93
C ALA A 15 -16.11 -10.97 -50.27
N VAL A 16 -15.34 -11.46 -49.29
CA VAL A 16 -14.29 -12.49 -49.50
C VAL A 16 -14.87 -13.83 -49.93
N GLY A 17 -16.08 -14.19 -49.47
CA GLY A 17 -16.77 -15.41 -49.92
C GLY A 17 -17.25 -15.38 -51.37
N THR A 18 -17.41 -14.18 -51.93
CA THR A 18 -17.86 -13.94 -53.32
C THR A 18 -16.71 -13.54 -54.26
N MET A 19 -15.49 -13.43 -53.75
CA MET A 19 -14.32 -12.99 -54.52
C MET A 19 -13.67 -14.15 -55.27
N ASP A 20 -13.28 -13.91 -56.51
CA ASP A 20 -12.46 -14.83 -57.28
C ASP A 20 -10.99 -14.74 -56.81
N LEU A 21 -10.61 -15.68 -55.93
CA LEU A 21 -9.28 -15.77 -55.32
C LEU A 21 -8.31 -16.63 -56.14
N SER A 22 -8.69 -17.07 -57.34
CA SER A 22 -7.88 -17.98 -58.18
C SER A 22 -6.58 -17.35 -58.70
N MET A 23 -6.52 -16.02 -58.77
CA MET A 23 -5.35 -15.27 -59.23
C MET A 23 -4.34 -14.91 -58.12
N LEU A 24 -4.60 -15.32 -56.87
CA LEU A 24 -3.72 -15.04 -55.72
C LEU A 24 -2.82 -16.24 -55.41
N THR A 25 -1.62 -15.97 -54.91
CA THR A 25 -0.76 -17.04 -54.37
C THR A 25 -1.36 -17.64 -53.10
N GLU A 26 -0.99 -18.88 -52.77
CA GLU A 26 -1.44 -19.60 -51.56
C GLU A 26 -1.26 -18.76 -50.27
N GLU A 27 -0.13 -18.07 -50.14
CA GLU A 27 0.20 -17.20 -49.00
C GLU A 27 -0.72 -15.97 -48.91
N GLN A 28 -1.00 -15.33 -50.05
CA GLN A 28 -1.92 -14.19 -50.12
C GLN A 28 -3.37 -14.60 -49.85
N ARG A 29 -3.76 -15.79 -50.31
CA ARG A 29 -5.10 -16.35 -50.05
C ARG A 29 -5.30 -16.65 -48.57
N ALA A 30 -4.27 -17.14 -47.88
CA ALA A 30 -4.29 -17.37 -46.44
C ALA A 30 -4.34 -16.06 -45.64
N ASP A 31 -3.52 -15.05 -46.00
CA ASP A 31 -3.56 -13.71 -45.36
C ASP A 31 -4.92 -13.03 -45.53
N VAL A 32 -5.52 -13.10 -46.72
CA VAL A 32 -6.86 -12.54 -47.01
C VAL A 32 -7.94 -13.22 -46.18
N LYS A 33 -7.92 -14.55 -46.07
CA LYS A 33 -8.87 -15.29 -45.21
C LYS A 33 -8.68 -14.97 -43.73
N ASN A 34 -7.45 -14.98 -43.23
CA ASN A 34 -7.14 -14.65 -41.83
C ASN A 34 -7.56 -13.22 -41.47
N ARG A 35 -7.35 -12.25 -42.38
CA ARG A 35 -7.78 -10.86 -42.19
C ARG A 35 -9.30 -10.71 -42.24
N ALA A 36 -10.00 -11.41 -43.13
CA ALA A 36 -11.45 -11.43 -43.16
C ALA A 36 -12.04 -12.06 -41.89
N GLU A 37 -11.51 -13.20 -41.43
CA GLU A 37 -11.93 -13.82 -40.16
C GLU A 37 -11.67 -12.91 -38.95
N PHE A 38 -10.53 -12.20 -38.94
CA PHE A 38 -10.22 -11.20 -37.92
C PHE A 38 -11.18 -10.01 -37.97
N MET A 39 -11.46 -9.47 -39.15
CA MET A 39 -12.41 -8.37 -39.33
C MET A 39 -13.85 -8.78 -39.01
N GLU A 40 -14.25 -10.02 -39.28
CA GLU A 40 -15.56 -10.57 -38.94
C GLU A 40 -15.72 -10.74 -37.42
N LYS A 41 -14.67 -11.21 -36.73
CA LYS A 41 -14.63 -11.23 -35.25
C LYS A 41 -14.62 -9.84 -34.60
N HIS A 42 -14.22 -8.80 -35.33
CA HIS A 42 -14.12 -7.43 -34.81
C HIS A 42 -15.17 -6.45 -35.36
N MET A 43 -16.03 -6.88 -36.30
CA MET A 43 -17.14 -6.06 -36.79
C MET A 43 -18.17 -5.85 -35.68
N GLY A 44 -18.31 -4.60 -35.22
CA GLY A 44 -19.22 -4.23 -34.12
C GLY A 44 -18.64 -4.41 -32.71
N HIS A 45 -17.42 -4.94 -32.58
CA HIS A 45 -16.74 -5.13 -31.30
C HIS A 45 -16.08 -3.85 -30.78
N ASP A 46 -15.71 -2.91 -31.66
CA ASP A 46 -15.09 -1.63 -31.28
C ASP A 46 -16.02 -0.73 -30.43
N SER A 47 -17.32 -0.74 -30.71
CA SER A 47 -18.31 0.01 -29.92
C SER A 47 -18.56 -0.65 -28.56
N MET A 48 -18.56 -1.99 -28.51
CA MET A 48 -18.66 -2.74 -27.24
C MET A 48 -17.41 -2.55 -26.38
N HIS A 49 -16.21 -2.60 -26.97
CA HIS A 49 -14.96 -2.28 -26.29
C HIS A 49 -14.91 -0.84 -25.77
N ALA A 50 -15.38 0.13 -26.55
CA ALA A 50 -15.50 1.51 -26.10
C ALA A 50 -16.46 1.64 -24.91
N GLN A 51 -17.58 0.93 -24.93
CA GLN A 51 -18.55 0.91 -23.84
C GLN A 51 -17.97 0.23 -22.58
N MET A 52 -17.30 -0.91 -22.71
CA MET A 52 -16.61 -1.59 -21.60
C MET A 52 -15.52 -0.71 -20.99
N ALA A 53 -14.70 -0.06 -21.82
CA ALA A 53 -13.65 0.85 -21.36
C ALA A 53 -14.22 2.06 -20.60
N LEU A 54 -15.33 2.63 -21.08
CA LEU A 54 -16.01 3.74 -20.41
C LEU A 54 -16.58 3.31 -19.05
N ILE A 55 -17.23 2.15 -18.98
CA ILE A 55 -17.75 1.58 -17.73
C ILE A 55 -16.60 1.33 -16.74
N LEU A 56 -15.50 0.76 -17.20
CA LEU A 56 -14.31 0.52 -16.39
C LEU A 56 -13.73 1.85 -15.85
N LEU A 57 -13.59 2.88 -16.68
CA LEU A 57 -13.10 4.19 -16.27
C LEU A 57 -14.00 4.83 -15.21
N ILE A 58 -15.32 4.85 -15.45
CA ILE A 58 -16.31 5.41 -14.51
C ILE A 58 -16.29 4.63 -13.20
N SER A 59 -16.24 3.30 -13.26
CA SER A 59 -16.19 2.45 -12.05
C SER A 59 -14.90 2.65 -11.25
N MET A 60 -13.77 2.86 -11.91
CA MET A 60 -12.49 3.14 -11.25
C MET A 60 -12.55 4.49 -10.52
N VAL A 61 -13.04 5.55 -11.17
CA VAL A 61 -13.18 6.88 -10.54
C VAL A 61 -14.25 6.87 -9.44
N GLY A 62 -15.43 6.31 -9.73
CA GLY A 62 -16.55 6.22 -8.79
C GLY A 62 -16.20 5.38 -7.56
N GLY A 63 -15.47 4.28 -7.74
CA GLY A 63 -14.95 3.45 -6.67
C GLY A 63 -14.04 4.24 -5.72
N GLN A 64 -13.12 5.04 -6.24
CA GLN A 64 -12.24 5.89 -5.42
C GLN A 64 -13.02 6.91 -4.58
N VAL A 65 -14.05 7.55 -5.16
CA VAL A 65 -14.91 8.49 -4.43
C VAL A 65 -15.69 7.79 -3.32
N LEU A 66 -16.29 6.62 -3.60
CA LEU A 66 -17.05 5.85 -2.63
C LEU A 66 -16.16 5.41 -1.45
N LEU A 67 -14.94 4.96 -1.73
CA LEU A 67 -13.96 4.59 -0.71
C LEU A 67 -13.55 5.78 0.16
N PHE A 68 -13.35 6.95 -0.46
CA PHE A 68 -13.06 8.17 0.26
C PHE A 68 -14.23 8.57 1.20
N MET A 69 -15.48 8.48 0.71
CA MET A 69 -16.67 8.73 1.52
C MET A 69 -16.78 7.74 2.68
N TRP A 70 -16.54 6.46 2.42
CA TRP A 70 -16.59 5.43 3.46
C TRP A 70 -15.51 5.63 4.53
N LYS A 71 -14.28 5.97 4.12
CA LYS A 71 -13.20 6.34 5.05
C LYS A 71 -13.60 7.50 5.96
N ARG A 72 -14.34 8.49 5.44
CA ARG A 72 -14.85 9.62 6.23
C ARG A 72 -15.95 9.21 7.21
N TRP A 73 -16.87 8.33 6.81
CA TRP A 73 -18.02 7.94 7.64
C TRP A 73 -17.68 6.92 8.72
N ARG A 74 -16.85 5.91 8.39
CA ARG A 74 -16.52 4.80 9.30
C ARG A 74 -15.02 4.47 9.25
N PRO A 75 -14.14 5.36 9.72
CA PRO A 75 -12.68 5.21 9.58
C PRO A 75 -12.14 3.91 10.19
N ARG A 76 -12.61 3.53 11.39
CA ARG A 76 -12.15 2.29 12.08
C ARG A 76 -12.54 1.00 11.37
N ALA A 77 -13.69 0.98 10.70
CA ALA A 77 -14.12 -0.19 9.94
C ALA A 77 -13.31 -0.29 8.65
N PHE A 78 -13.17 0.85 7.96
CA PHE A 78 -12.37 0.98 6.74
C PHE A 78 -10.92 0.53 6.95
N GLN A 79 -10.26 1.01 8.01
CA GLN A 79 -8.87 0.65 8.34
C GLN A 79 -8.71 -0.86 8.61
N ARG A 80 -9.60 -1.46 9.43
CA ARG A 80 -9.53 -2.89 9.74
C ARG A 80 -9.78 -3.78 8.52
N LEU A 81 -10.77 -3.43 7.69
CA LEU A 81 -11.06 -4.19 6.48
C LEU A 81 -9.92 -4.08 5.47
N THR A 82 -9.36 -2.89 5.29
CA THR A 82 -8.26 -2.69 4.33
C THR A 82 -6.99 -3.39 4.81
N LEU A 83 -6.72 -3.42 6.12
CA LEU A 83 -5.63 -4.22 6.69
C LEU A 83 -5.84 -5.71 6.41
N LEU A 84 -7.04 -6.23 6.68
CA LEU A 84 -7.37 -7.63 6.39
C LEU A 84 -7.22 -7.94 4.90
N GLY A 85 -7.66 -7.02 4.04
CA GLY A 85 -7.47 -7.11 2.59
C GLY A 85 -5.99 -7.19 2.20
N MET A 86 -5.12 -6.33 2.76
CA MET A 86 -3.68 -6.39 2.50
C MET A 86 -3.00 -7.65 3.06
N LEU A 87 -3.53 -8.20 4.15
CA LEU A 87 -3.01 -9.41 4.76
C LEU A 87 -3.42 -10.66 3.97
N LEU A 88 -4.60 -10.67 3.34
CA LEU A 88 -5.13 -11.84 2.66
C LEU A 88 -4.97 -11.82 1.14
N VAL A 89 -5.25 -10.70 0.47
CA VAL A 89 -5.35 -10.65 -1.00
C VAL A 89 -4.02 -10.98 -1.69
N PRO A 90 -2.88 -10.30 -1.39
CA PRO A 90 -1.62 -10.60 -2.07
C PRO A 90 -1.08 -12.02 -1.81
N PRO A 91 -1.11 -12.57 -0.58
CA PRO A 91 -0.71 -13.97 -0.34
C PRO A 91 -1.59 -14.99 -1.04
N LEU A 92 -2.91 -14.77 -1.12
CA LEU A 92 -3.81 -15.67 -1.87
C LEU A 92 -3.43 -15.69 -3.35
N ILE A 93 -3.25 -14.52 -3.96
CA ILE A 93 -2.81 -14.41 -5.36
C ILE A 93 -1.44 -15.08 -5.54
N ALA A 94 -0.50 -14.84 -4.63
CA ALA A 94 0.83 -15.44 -4.67
C ALA A 94 0.82 -16.97 -4.51
N ALA A 95 -0.08 -17.51 -3.69
CA ALA A 95 -0.27 -18.95 -3.54
C ALA A 95 -0.84 -19.58 -4.82
N HIS A 96 -1.83 -18.95 -5.44
CA HIS A 96 -2.37 -19.39 -6.74
C HIS A 96 -1.32 -19.31 -7.86
N ALA A 97 -0.45 -18.30 -7.84
CA ALA A 97 0.60 -18.11 -8.83
C ALA A 97 1.91 -18.88 -8.52
N GLY A 98 1.99 -19.62 -7.42
CA GLY A 98 3.17 -20.43 -7.05
C GLY A 98 4.40 -19.62 -6.57
N PHE A 99 4.23 -18.37 -6.16
CA PHE A 99 5.33 -17.50 -5.71
C PHE A 99 5.78 -17.80 -4.27
N TRP A 100 6.46 -18.93 -4.06
CA TRP A 100 6.87 -19.40 -2.73
C TRP A 100 7.79 -18.43 -1.97
N ARG A 101 8.68 -17.70 -2.67
CA ARG A 101 9.58 -16.71 -2.04
C ARG A 101 8.82 -15.60 -1.32
N PHE A 102 7.74 -15.14 -1.93
CA PHE A 102 6.85 -14.14 -1.31
C PHE A 102 6.16 -14.73 -0.09
N LEU A 103 5.63 -15.95 -0.17
CA LEU A 103 4.94 -16.59 0.96
C LEU A 103 5.85 -16.81 2.17
N VAL A 104 7.12 -17.19 1.95
CA VAL A 104 8.10 -17.36 3.04
C VAL A 104 8.39 -16.02 3.72
N SER A 105 8.72 -14.98 2.94
CA SER A 105 8.99 -13.65 3.49
C SER A 105 7.76 -13.05 4.18
N TRP A 106 6.57 -13.26 3.63
CA TRP A 106 5.30 -12.82 4.20
C TRP A 106 5.02 -13.51 5.52
N SER A 107 5.20 -14.83 5.59
CA SER A 107 5.00 -15.60 6.81
C SER A 107 5.93 -15.14 7.92
N ALA A 108 7.21 -14.89 7.61
CA ALA A 108 8.17 -14.34 8.57
C ALA A 108 7.75 -12.95 9.07
N PHE A 109 7.28 -12.08 8.17
CA PHE A 109 6.78 -10.75 8.53
C PHE A 109 5.55 -10.83 9.43
N VAL A 110 4.58 -11.68 9.11
CA VAL A 110 3.36 -11.88 9.91
C VAL A 110 3.69 -12.47 11.28
N MET A 111 4.63 -13.42 11.37
CA MET A 111 5.08 -13.94 12.67
C MET A 111 5.74 -12.86 13.52
N LEU A 112 6.66 -12.07 12.95
CA LEU A 112 7.35 -10.99 13.66
C LEU A 112 6.36 -9.93 14.16
N THR A 113 5.50 -9.43 13.27
CA THR A 113 4.51 -8.41 13.61
C THR A 113 3.41 -8.94 14.53
N GLY A 114 3.04 -10.22 14.40
CA GLY A 114 2.13 -10.92 15.30
C GLY A 114 2.70 -11.05 16.70
N TYR A 115 3.99 -11.39 16.84
CA TYR A 115 4.67 -11.44 18.14
C TYR A 115 4.72 -10.05 18.82
N VAL A 116 5.08 -9.01 18.08
CA VAL A 116 5.08 -7.63 18.59
C VAL A 116 3.67 -7.18 18.97
N GLY A 117 2.66 -7.51 18.16
CA GLY A 117 1.26 -7.23 18.45
C GLY A 117 0.74 -7.98 19.67
N PHE A 118 1.19 -9.22 19.88
CA PHE A 118 0.90 -9.99 21.09
C PHE A 118 1.49 -9.32 22.33
N LEU A 119 2.72 -8.84 22.26
CA LEU A 119 3.33 -8.11 23.38
C LEU A 119 2.56 -6.81 23.68
N ALA A 120 2.15 -6.08 22.64
CA ALA A 120 1.38 -4.83 22.75
C ALA A 120 -0.05 -5.01 23.30
N THR A 121 -0.58 -6.23 23.35
CA THR A 121 -1.94 -6.55 23.82
C THR A 121 -1.98 -7.17 25.22
N ARG A 122 -0.82 -7.40 25.87
CA ARG A 122 -0.76 -7.93 27.24
C ARG A 122 -1.31 -6.93 28.27
N ASN A 123 -2.08 -7.46 29.22
CA ASN A 123 -2.65 -6.74 30.36
C ASN A 123 -2.21 -7.41 31.68
N PRO A 124 -1.44 -6.75 32.56
CA PRO A 124 -0.89 -5.40 32.43
C PRO A 124 0.27 -5.33 31.41
N LEU A 125 0.44 -4.16 30.79
CA LEU A 125 1.54 -3.91 29.85
C LEU A 125 2.86 -3.76 30.62
N ASP A 126 3.91 -4.45 30.18
CA ASP A 126 5.24 -4.27 30.76
C ASP A 126 5.84 -2.91 30.38
N ARG A 127 6.64 -2.31 31.29
CA ARG A 127 7.17 -0.95 31.14
C ARG A 127 8.09 -0.80 29.93
N ARG A 128 8.85 -1.84 29.56
CA ARG A 128 9.77 -1.82 28.42
C ARG A 128 9.07 -2.08 27.08
N THR A 129 7.84 -2.61 27.11
CA THR A 129 7.08 -3.02 25.91
C THR A 129 6.89 -1.89 24.89
N PRO A 130 6.42 -0.68 25.25
CA PRO A 130 6.24 0.39 24.27
C PRO A 130 7.53 0.75 23.53
N ARG A 131 8.66 0.75 24.25
CA ARG A 131 9.96 1.04 23.63
C ARG A 131 10.35 -0.05 22.62
N LEU A 132 10.18 -1.32 22.98
CA LEU A 132 10.48 -2.44 22.10
C LEU A 132 9.58 -2.42 20.85
N VAL A 133 8.27 -2.22 21.05
CA VAL A 133 7.28 -2.16 19.96
C VAL A 133 7.66 -1.06 18.97
N TYR A 134 7.89 0.16 19.45
CA TYR A 134 8.31 1.26 18.58
C TYR A 134 9.67 1.01 17.93
N ALA A 135 10.63 0.42 18.64
CA ALA A 135 11.96 0.11 18.09
C ALA A 135 11.87 -0.87 16.92
N VAL A 136 11.08 -1.95 17.04
CA VAL A 136 10.88 -2.92 15.96
C VAL A 136 10.18 -2.28 14.77
N PHE A 137 9.14 -1.48 14.98
CA PHE A 137 8.46 -0.81 13.86
C PHE A 137 9.31 0.27 13.19
N VAL A 138 10.15 0.99 13.94
CA VAL A 138 11.13 1.92 13.37
C VAL A 138 12.18 1.17 12.55
N LEU A 139 12.65 0.02 13.02
CA LEU A 139 13.56 -0.84 12.26
C LEU A 139 12.92 -1.31 10.95
N LEU A 140 11.70 -1.86 11.02
CA LEU A 140 10.94 -2.28 9.84
C LEU A 140 10.77 -1.14 8.83
N TYR A 141 10.37 0.04 9.32
CA TYR A 141 10.24 1.25 8.50
C TYR A 141 11.55 1.58 7.77
N LYS A 142 12.67 1.68 8.49
CA LYS A 142 13.98 1.99 7.91
C LYS A 142 14.43 0.94 6.89
N THR A 143 14.22 -0.35 7.18
CA THR A 143 14.53 -1.42 6.25
C THR A 143 13.70 -1.30 4.98
N THR A 144 12.38 -1.13 5.09
CA THR A 144 11.51 -0.97 3.92
C THR A 144 11.83 0.28 3.11
N TYR A 145 12.17 1.38 3.79
CA TYR A 145 12.56 2.62 3.14
C TYR A 145 13.87 2.49 2.37
N PHE A 146 14.90 1.86 2.97
CA PHE A 146 16.18 1.62 2.31
C PHE A 146 16.04 0.67 1.11
N VAL A 147 15.32 -0.45 1.28
CA VAL A 147 15.07 -1.41 0.20
C VAL A 147 14.25 -0.76 -0.92
N GLY A 148 13.26 0.07 -0.59
CA GLY A 148 12.46 0.80 -1.58
C GLY A 148 13.27 1.83 -2.35
N THR A 149 14.13 2.57 -1.66
CA THR A 149 15.05 3.53 -2.28
C THR A 149 16.02 2.82 -3.23
N PHE A 150 16.57 1.67 -2.80
CA PHE A 150 17.45 0.84 -3.62
C PHE A 150 16.75 0.29 -4.87
N GLY A 151 15.52 -0.20 -4.73
CA GLY A 151 14.70 -0.64 -5.87
C GLY A 151 14.38 0.49 -6.86
N TYR A 152 14.08 1.69 -6.35
CA TYR A 152 13.85 2.87 -7.18
C TYR A 152 15.11 3.29 -7.97
N ILE A 153 16.27 3.34 -7.31
CA ILE A 153 17.55 3.64 -7.98
C ILE A 153 17.83 2.61 -9.08
N THR A 154 17.56 1.34 -8.81
CA THR A 154 17.76 0.24 -9.76
C THR A 154 16.88 0.40 -11.02
N LEU A 155 15.60 0.78 -10.85
CA LEU A 155 14.71 1.11 -11.96
C LEU A 155 15.18 2.34 -12.75
N PHE A 156 15.64 3.38 -12.04
CA PHE A 156 16.14 4.58 -12.68
C PHE A 156 17.39 4.31 -13.54
N LEU A 157 18.31 3.49 -13.04
CA LEU A 157 19.51 3.08 -13.77
C LEU A 157 19.18 2.25 -15.01
N ASP A 158 18.24 1.31 -14.91
CA ASP A 158 17.82 0.51 -16.05
C ASP A 158 17.17 1.38 -17.13
N PHE A 159 16.31 2.32 -16.73
CA PHE A 159 15.72 3.31 -17.65
C PHE A 159 16.81 4.15 -18.35
N ALA A 160 17.79 4.65 -17.60
CA ALA A 160 18.91 5.42 -18.16
C ALA A 160 19.79 4.60 -19.13
N SER A 161 19.86 3.28 -18.93
CA SER A 161 20.62 2.36 -19.79
C SER A 161 19.87 1.94 -21.09
N GLY A 162 18.60 2.34 -21.23
CA GLY A 162 17.73 1.92 -22.32
C GLY A 162 17.19 0.49 -22.16
N GLY A 163 17.00 0.00 -20.92
CA GLY A 163 16.33 -1.26 -20.62
C GLY A 163 17.11 -2.53 -20.99
N ARG A 164 18.43 -2.42 -21.15
CA ARG A 164 19.31 -3.54 -21.56
C ARG A 164 20.10 -4.16 -20.40
N MET A 165 19.92 -3.66 -19.17
CA MET A 165 20.64 -4.19 -18.03
C MET A 165 19.99 -5.48 -17.50
N VAL A 166 20.84 -6.41 -17.05
CA VAL A 166 20.42 -7.68 -16.44
C VAL A 166 21.07 -7.80 -15.05
N MET A 167 20.27 -8.16 -14.05
CA MET A 167 20.72 -8.41 -12.67
C MET A 167 20.13 -9.73 -12.19
N PHE A 168 20.99 -10.60 -11.63
CA PHE A 168 20.62 -11.95 -11.19
C PHE A 168 19.91 -12.79 -12.27
N GLY A 169 20.32 -12.62 -13.54
CA GLY A 169 19.76 -13.37 -14.67
C GLY A 169 18.36 -12.92 -15.13
N ALA A 170 17.82 -11.83 -14.57
CA ALA A 170 16.55 -11.23 -14.99
C ALA A 170 16.76 -9.76 -15.42
N PRO A 171 15.88 -9.20 -16.28
CA PRO A 171 15.91 -7.79 -16.62
C PRO A 171 15.89 -6.93 -15.35
N VAL A 172 16.78 -5.93 -15.29
CA VAL A 172 16.89 -5.07 -14.10
C VAL A 172 15.57 -4.36 -13.79
N ALA A 173 14.79 -3.99 -14.80
CA ALA A 173 13.42 -3.50 -14.62
C ALA A 173 12.56 -4.42 -13.75
N GLN A 174 12.54 -5.73 -14.05
CA GLN A 174 11.69 -6.69 -13.34
C GLN A 174 12.16 -6.88 -11.89
N THR A 175 13.47 -7.02 -11.70
CA THR A 175 14.07 -7.16 -10.37
C THR A 175 13.86 -5.90 -9.53
N GLY A 176 14.09 -4.72 -10.10
CA GLY A 176 13.88 -3.44 -9.44
C GLY A 176 12.42 -3.20 -9.06
N LEU A 177 11.49 -3.55 -9.94
CA LEU A 177 10.05 -3.45 -9.67
C LEU A 177 9.63 -4.41 -8.54
N LEU A 178 10.15 -5.63 -8.52
CA LEU A 178 9.86 -6.60 -7.46
C LEU A 178 10.37 -6.13 -6.10
N ILE A 179 11.61 -5.61 -6.05
CA ILE A 179 12.21 -5.04 -4.83
C ILE A 179 11.36 -3.87 -4.33
N LEU A 180 10.96 -2.97 -5.23
CA LEU A 180 10.11 -1.83 -4.89
C LEU A 180 8.74 -2.30 -4.38
N PHE A 181 8.12 -3.28 -5.03
CA PHE A 181 6.85 -3.86 -4.58
C PHE A 181 6.96 -4.45 -3.17
N TYR A 182 8.00 -5.21 -2.84
CA TYR A 182 8.21 -5.76 -1.50
C TYR A 182 8.38 -4.66 -0.45
N ALA A 183 9.20 -3.65 -0.76
CA ALA A 183 9.41 -2.51 0.13
C ALA A 183 8.11 -1.77 0.44
N LEU A 184 7.33 -1.45 -0.59
CA LEU A 184 6.06 -0.74 -0.42
C LEU A 184 5.02 -1.60 0.29
N TYR A 185 4.88 -2.87 -0.07
CA TYR A 185 3.92 -3.79 0.55
C TYR A 185 4.18 -3.95 2.05
N TYR A 186 5.40 -4.30 2.46
CA TYR A 186 5.75 -4.43 3.87
C TYR A 186 5.74 -3.06 4.59
N GLY A 187 6.06 -1.97 3.89
CA GLY A 187 5.99 -0.62 4.43
C GLY A 187 4.57 -0.19 4.80
N VAL A 188 3.59 -0.42 3.92
CA VAL A 188 2.17 -0.15 4.22
C VAL A 188 1.69 -1.05 5.36
N LEU A 189 1.95 -2.35 5.27
CA LEU A 189 1.46 -3.33 6.24
C LEU A 189 2.03 -3.08 7.64
N GLY A 190 3.34 -2.84 7.74
CA GLY A 190 4.01 -2.52 9.00
C GLY A 190 3.48 -1.25 9.64
N ARG A 191 3.21 -0.22 8.83
CA ARG A 191 2.64 1.04 9.31
C ARG A 191 1.24 0.88 9.90
N ASP A 192 0.37 0.10 9.27
CA ASP A 192 -1.01 -0.12 9.75
C ASP A 192 -1.06 -0.97 11.01
N ILE A 193 -0.20 -2.00 11.09
CA ILE A 193 -0.08 -2.80 12.31
C ILE A 193 0.49 -1.95 13.45
N ALA A 194 1.44 -1.05 13.17
CA ALA A 194 2.01 -0.17 14.19
C ALA A 194 0.99 0.82 14.76
N GLU A 195 0.12 1.37 13.91
CA GLU A 195 -1.02 2.20 14.33
C GLU A 195 -1.97 1.41 15.25
N MET A 196 -2.31 0.18 14.87
CA MET A 196 -3.16 -0.70 15.70
C MET A 196 -2.51 -1.08 17.03
N CYS A 197 -1.21 -1.38 17.05
CA CYS A 197 -0.47 -1.68 18.28
C CYS A 197 -0.48 -0.46 19.21
N THR A 198 -0.29 0.73 18.66
CA THR A 198 -0.33 1.97 19.43
C THR A 198 -1.71 2.21 20.04
N ASP A 199 -2.79 1.97 19.28
CA ASP A 199 -4.17 2.07 19.78
C ASP A 199 -4.45 1.07 20.93
N ARG A 200 -3.93 -0.16 20.82
CA ARG A 200 -4.08 -1.16 21.89
C ARG A 200 -3.28 -0.80 23.13
N MET A 201 -2.04 -0.37 22.99
CA MET A 201 -1.23 0.12 24.11
C MET A 201 -1.91 1.32 24.78
N ALA A 202 -2.42 2.28 24.01
CA ALA A 202 -3.15 3.44 24.52
C ALA A 202 -4.35 3.03 25.39
N SER A 203 -5.16 2.08 24.91
CA SER A 203 -6.34 1.59 25.64
C SER A 203 -5.98 0.86 26.94
N THR A 204 -4.82 0.20 26.95
CA THR A 204 -4.31 -0.58 28.11
C THR A 204 -3.73 0.32 29.18
N ILE A 205 -3.00 1.36 28.77
CA ILE A 205 -2.37 2.32 29.68
C ILE A 205 -3.42 3.11 30.48
N GLY A 206 -4.61 3.35 29.91
CA GLY A 206 -5.82 3.64 30.69
C GLY A 206 -5.85 4.98 31.42
N PHE A 207 -5.01 5.96 31.07
CA PHE A 207 -5.04 7.29 31.69
C PHE A 207 -6.22 8.18 31.23
N THR A 208 -6.91 7.81 30.15
CA THR A 208 -7.96 8.64 29.53
C THR A 208 -9.36 8.06 29.72
N GLN A 209 -10.23 8.81 30.39
CA GLN A 209 -11.69 8.70 30.23
C GLN A 209 -12.13 9.44 28.95
N ILE A 210 -13.36 9.18 28.49
CA ILE A 210 -14.02 9.99 27.45
C ILE A 210 -14.34 11.40 28.01
N ASP A 211 -14.51 11.51 29.33
CA ASP A 211 -14.90 12.74 30.05
C ASP A 211 -13.73 13.60 30.56
N GLY A 212 -12.49 13.33 30.13
CA GLY A 212 -11.33 14.18 30.44
C GLY A 212 -10.76 14.09 31.86
N LEU A 213 -11.41 13.39 32.81
CA LEU A 213 -10.82 13.15 34.14
C LEU A 213 -9.91 11.90 34.17
N PRO A 214 -8.66 12.02 34.65
CA PRO A 214 -7.72 10.91 34.72
C PRO A 214 -8.08 9.93 35.85
N LYS A 215 -8.09 8.62 35.56
CA LYS A 215 -8.34 7.54 36.55
C LYS A 215 -7.16 7.31 37.51
N LYS A 216 -5.95 7.77 37.16
CA LYS A 216 -4.71 7.67 37.95
C LYS A 216 -3.92 8.97 37.80
N LYS A 217 -3.43 9.52 38.92
CA LYS A 217 -2.45 10.61 38.90
C LYS A 217 -1.13 10.07 38.34
N LEU A 218 -0.64 10.67 37.27
CA LEU A 218 0.71 10.40 36.76
C LEU A 218 1.72 11.14 37.64
N ASP A 219 2.74 10.44 38.12
CA ASP A 219 3.86 11.07 38.81
C ASP A 219 4.62 11.97 37.82
N PRO A 220 4.91 13.24 38.16
CA PRO A 220 5.66 14.15 37.30
C PRO A 220 6.99 13.59 36.78
N ASN A 221 7.60 12.67 37.53
CA ASN A 221 8.88 12.06 37.19
C ASN A 221 8.75 10.76 36.38
N MET A 222 7.56 10.39 35.92
CA MET A 222 7.34 9.20 35.09
C MET A 222 6.83 9.53 33.70
N CYS A 223 7.34 8.81 32.70
CA CYS A 223 6.86 8.94 31.33
C CYS A 223 5.45 8.37 31.18
N GLY A 224 4.49 9.15 30.68
CA GLY A 224 3.09 8.73 30.48
C GLY A 224 2.84 7.65 29.41
N ILE A 225 3.90 7.13 28.76
CA ILE A 225 3.81 6.07 27.74
C ILE A 225 4.46 4.77 28.25
N CYS A 226 5.75 4.82 28.62
CA CYS A 226 6.47 3.63 29.08
C CYS A 226 6.44 3.44 30.60
N THR A 227 5.93 4.42 31.37
CA THR A 227 5.84 4.39 32.84
C THR A 227 7.18 4.20 33.55
N GLU A 228 8.28 4.53 32.88
CA GLU A 228 9.64 4.52 33.44
C GLU A 228 10.01 5.92 33.90
N SER A 229 10.91 6.01 34.89
CA SER A 229 11.39 7.27 35.44
C SER A 229 12.08 8.10 34.36
N LEU A 230 11.80 9.40 34.35
CA LEU A 230 12.46 10.36 33.49
C LEU A 230 13.84 10.68 34.08
N PRO A 231 14.91 10.73 33.26
CA PRO A 231 16.21 11.14 33.74
C PRO A 231 16.18 12.60 34.21
N PRO A 232 16.99 12.95 35.23
CA PRO A 232 17.06 14.31 35.74
C PRO A 232 17.55 15.28 34.66
N VAL A 233 17.00 16.50 34.67
CA VAL A 233 17.32 17.56 33.70
C VAL A 233 18.82 17.84 33.73
N GLY A 234 19.51 17.60 32.61
CA GLY A 234 20.95 17.83 32.47
C GLY A 234 21.84 16.60 32.60
N SER A 235 21.29 15.38 32.73
CA SER A 235 22.09 14.17 32.64
C SER A 235 22.70 13.99 31.25
N PRO A 236 23.96 13.51 31.13
CA PRO A 236 24.59 13.16 29.86
C PRO A 236 23.96 11.93 29.18
N ASP A 237 23.07 11.21 29.87
CA ASP A 237 22.37 10.05 29.32
C ASP A 237 21.46 10.41 28.15
N GLU A 238 21.59 9.61 27.09
CA GLU A 238 21.06 9.79 25.73
C GLU A 238 19.53 9.93 25.59
N THR A 239 18.77 9.73 26.67
CA THR A 239 17.30 9.83 26.65
C THR A 239 16.83 11.24 26.99
N ARG A 240 16.84 12.13 25.99
CA ARG A 240 16.26 13.47 26.11
C ARG A 240 14.78 13.40 26.52
N VAL A 241 14.39 14.27 27.46
CA VAL A 241 13.01 14.43 27.91
C VAL A 241 12.37 15.59 27.14
N VAL A 242 11.15 15.38 26.65
CA VAL A 242 10.36 16.40 25.96
C VAL A 242 9.18 16.78 26.84
N LYS A 243 9.03 18.08 27.07
CA LYS A 243 7.88 18.68 27.74
C LYS A 243 6.93 19.23 26.69
N LEU A 244 5.68 18.80 26.71
CA LEU A 244 4.63 19.31 25.83
C LEU A 244 4.04 20.63 26.37
N GLU A 245 3.30 21.37 25.54
CA GLU A 245 2.58 22.60 25.94
C GLU A 245 1.61 22.35 27.10
N CYS A 246 0.93 21.20 27.06
CA CYS A 246 0.07 20.67 28.12
C CYS A 246 0.81 20.28 29.43
N GLN A 247 2.11 20.61 29.56
CA GLN A 247 2.98 20.37 30.72
C GLN A 247 3.28 18.89 31.05
N HIS A 248 2.84 17.94 30.23
CA HIS A 248 3.18 16.52 30.39
C HIS A 248 4.57 16.21 29.85
N HIS A 249 5.32 15.36 30.58
CA HIS A 249 6.70 14.99 30.26
C HIS A 249 6.79 13.57 29.70
N PHE A 250 7.58 13.39 28.65
CA PHE A 250 7.79 12.10 28.00
C PHE A 250 9.24 11.92 27.56
N HIS A 251 9.69 10.67 27.43
CA HIS A 251 10.92 10.38 26.69
C HIS A 251 10.74 10.80 25.23
N GLU A 252 11.75 11.44 24.65
CA GLU A 252 11.76 11.85 23.23
C GLU A 252 11.42 10.67 22.31
N PHE A 253 12.02 9.49 22.56
CA PHE A 253 11.75 8.28 21.79
C PHE A 253 10.28 7.82 21.90
N CYS A 254 9.69 7.88 23.10
CA CYS A 254 8.33 7.42 23.33
C CYS A 254 7.30 8.33 22.66
N ILE A 255 7.46 9.66 22.81
CA ILE A 255 6.53 10.62 22.19
C ILE A 255 6.70 10.65 20.66
N ARG A 256 7.92 10.48 20.14
CA ARG A 256 8.15 10.31 18.70
C ARG A 256 7.49 9.04 18.17
N GLY A 257 7.64 7.91 18.85
CA GLY A 257 6.94 6.66 18.50
C GLY A 257 5.43 6.84 18.47
N TRP A 258 4.87 7.50 19.49
CA TRP A 258 3.44 7.81 19.55
C TRP A 258 2.95 8.67 18.37
N CYS A 259 3.65 9.78 18.07
CA CYS A 259 3.24 10.73 17.04
C CYS A 259 3.50 10.21 15.62
N ILE A 260 4.67 9.61 15.36
CA ILE A 260 5.10 9.18 14.02
C ILE A 260 4.57 7.78 13.72
N VAL A 261 4.96 6.79 14.54
CA VAL A 261 4.66 5.38 14.30
C VAL A 261 3.18 5.11 14.56
N GLY A 262 2.63 5.65 15.66
CA GLY A 262 1.22 5.51 16.01
C GLY A 262 0.26 6.47 15.31
N LYS A 263 0.78 7.46 14.56
CA LYS A 263 0.01 8.57 13.94
C LYS A 263 -0.90 9.32 14.91
N LYS A 264 -0.55 9.37 16.20
CA LYS A 264 -1.37 10.05 17.21
C LYS A 264 -0.80 11.44 17.47
N GLN A 265 -1.44 12.47 16.92
CA GLN A 265 -1.02 13.88 17.08
C GLN A 265 -1.61 14.54 18.34
N THR A 266 -1.87 13.75 19.38
CA THR A 266 -2.52 14.20 20.62
C THR A 266 -1.77 13.65 21.82
N CYS A 267 -1.70 14.40 22.91
CA CYS A 267 -1.10 13.95 24.16
C CYS A 267 -1.78 12.65 24.64
N PRO A 268 -1.02 11.59 24.98
CA PRO A 268 -1.56 10.34 25.51
C PRO A 268 -2.43 10.52 26.77
N TYR A 269 -2.18 11.59 27.53
CA TYR A 269 -2.84 11.86 28.82
C TYR A 269 -4.04 12.82 28.68
N CYS A 270 -3.84 14.06 28.23
CA CYS A 270 -4.90 15.07 28.16
C CYS A 270 -5.62 15.16 26.81
N LYS A 271 -5.17 14.41 25.79
CA LYS A 271 -5.67 14.48 24.39
C LYS A 271 -5.56 15.86 23.72
N GLU A 272 -4.85 16.79 24.33
CA GLU A 272 -4.51 18.08 23.69
C GLU A 272 -3.63 17.84 22.46
N LYS A 273 -3.84 18.63 21.41
CA LYS A 273 -3.06 18.49 20.17
C LYS A 273 -1.61 18.85 20.45
N VAL A 274 -0.69 18.06 19.91
CA VAL A 274 0.75 18.31 20.05
C VAL A 274 1.23 19.10 18.85
N ASP A 275 1.88 20.25 19.07
CA ASP A 275 2.56 20.93 17.97
C ASP A 275 3.82 20.17 17.55
N LEU A 276 3.68 19.45 16.46
CA LEU A 276 4.73 18.66 15.84
C LEU A 276 5.91 19.52 15.35
N LYS A 277 5.68 20.79 15.00
CA LYS A 277 6.74 21.66 14.44
C LYS A 277 7.82 21.99 15.46
N GLN A 278 7.46 22.08 16.74
CA GLN A 278 8.41 22.38 17.81
C GLN A 278 9.28 21.17 18.17
N MET A 279 8.76 19.95 17.98
CA MET A 279 9.49 18.71 18.27
C MET A 279 10.39 18.25 17.11
N PHE A 280 10.03 18.59 15.87
CA PHE A 280 10.71 18.16 14.65
C PHE A 280 11.67 19.22 14.14
N ARG A 281 12.92 19.18 14.64
CA ARG A 281 13.98 20.14 14.25
C ARG A 281 14.52 19.88 12.83
N ASN A 282 14.29 18.70 12.24
CA ASN A 282 14.90 18.30 10.98
C ASN A 282 13.92 18.36 9.77
N PRO A 283 14.28 19.06 8.67
CA PRO A 283 13.46 19.14 7.45
C PRO A 283 13.12 17.79 6.81
N TRP A 284 13.95 16.77 7.04
CA TRP A 284 13.82 15.40 6.52
C TRP A 284 12.56 14.69 7.04
N GLU A 285 12.00 15.08 8.19
CA GLU A 285 10.77 14.47 8.73
C GLU A 285 9.50 14.86 7.92
N LYS A 286 9.57 15.89 7.05
CA LYS A 286 8.52 16.15 6.05
C LYS A 286 8.45 15.05 4.98
N GLN A 287 9.57 14.39 4.68
CA GLN A 287 9.61 13.30 3.71
C GLN A 287 8.89 12.06 4.26
N ASP A 288 8.95 11.81 5.57
CA ASP A 288 8.21 10.72 6.21
C ASP A 288 6.68 10.90 6.07
N LEU A 289 6.19 12.15 6.12
CA LEU A 289 4.79 12.49 5.87
C LEU A 289 4.39 12.24 4.40
N LEU A 290 5.21 12.68 3.44
CA LEU A 290 4.96 12.46 2.01
C LEU A 290 4.98 10.97 1.65
N TYR A 291 5.98 10.25 2.14
CA TYR A 291 6.06 8.80 2.00
C TYR A 291 4.84 8.13 2.62
N GLY A 292 4.36 8.65 3.75
CA GLY A 292 3.11 8.21 4.35
C GLY A 292 1.89 8.36 3.43
N ASN A 293 1.75 9.49 2.73
CA ASN A 293 0.65 9.67 1.77
C ASN A 293 0.79 8.75 0.56
N PHE A 294 2.01 8.55 0.07
CA PHE A 294 2.29 7.62 -1.03
C PHE A 294 1.91 6.17 -0.68
N LEU A 295 2.26 5.72 0.52
CA LEU A 295 1.85 4.42 1.06
C LEU A 295 0.33 4.26 1.14
N ASP A 296 -0.40 5.34 1.47
CA ASP A 296 -1.87 5.34 1.46
C ASP A 296 -2.41 5.11 0.04
N VAL A 297 -1.85 5.74 -1.00
CA VAL A 297 -2.24 5.50 -2.41
C VAL A 297 -2.00 4.04 -2.81
N PHE A 298 -0.82 3.51 -2.48
CA PHE A 298 -0.45 2.13 -2.77
C PHE A 298 -1.39 1.12 -2.10
N ARG A 299 -1.86 1.40 -0.88
CA ARG A 299 -2.90 0.61 -0.20
C ARG A 299 -4.17 0.49 -1.03
N TYR A 300 -4.67 1.61 -1.57
CA TYR A 300 -5.88 1.59 -2.40
C TYR A 300 -5.66 0.81 -3.70
N LEU A 301 -4.48 0.96 -4.30
CA LEU A 301 -4.11 0.22 -5.51
C LEU A 301 -4.15 -1.30 -5.27
N LEU A 302 -3.55 -1.81 -4.20
CA LEU A 302 -3.43 -3.26 -3.99
C LEU A 302 -4.71 -3.93 -3.52
N VAL A 303 -5.50 -3.28 -2.66
CA VAL A 303 -6.69 -3.92 -2.08
C VAL A 303 -7.92 -3.68 -2.93
N TRP A 304 -8.14 -2.43 -3.32
CA TRP A 304 -9.42 -2.02 -3.89
C TRP A 304 -9.48 -2.15 -5.40
N GLN A 305 -8.37 -2.03 -6.13
CA GLN A 305 -8.39 -2.26 -7.58
C GLN A 305 -8.80 -3.69 -7.96
N PRO A 306 -8.26 -4.76 -7.36
CA PRO A 306 -8.72 -6.12 -7.68
C PRO A 306 -10.20 -6.35 -7.35
N VAL A 307 -10.71 -5.71 -6.29
CA VAL A 307 -12.13 -5.77 -5.91
C VAL A 307 -13.00 -5.07 -6.95
N ILE A 308 -12.62 -3.84 -7.36
CA ILE A 308 -13.34 -3.08 -8.40
C ILE A 308 -13.34 -3.88 -9.71
N MET A 309 -12.20 -4.42 -10.13
CA MET A 309 -12.10 -5.24 -11.35
C MET A 309 -12.99 -6.48 -11.31
N LYS A 310 -13.04 -7.19 -10.17
CA LYS A 310 -13.96 -8.33 -10.01
C LYS A 310 -15.43 -7.91 -10.08
N LEU A 311 -15.79 -6.78 -9.50
CA LEU A 311 -17.16 -6.25 -9.56
C LEU A 311 -17.56 -5.84 -10.98
N VAL A 312 -16.64 -5.20 -11.71
CA VAL A 312 -16.85 -4.81 -13.11
C VAL A 312 -16.99 -6.04 -14.00
N ASN A 313 -16.12 -7.04 -13.84
CA ASN A 313 -16.23 -8.29 -14.60
C ASN A 313 -17.53 -9.04 -14.29
N PHE A 314 -17.95 -9.05 -13.02
CA PHE A 314 -19.25 -9.61 -12.63
C PHE A 314 -20.40 -8.84 -13.30
N TYR A 315 -20.33 -7.52 -13.34
CA TYR A 315 -21.31 -6.70 -14.04
C TYR A 315 -21.35 -7.01 -15.55
N PHE A 316 -20.20 -7.16 -16.22
CA PHE A 316 -20.16 -7.53 -17.63
C PHE A 316 -20.79 -8.89 -17.92
N SER A 317 -20.49 -9.89 -17.08
CA SER A 317 -21.06 -11.23 -17.22
C SER A 317 -22.59 -11.23 -17.04
N VAL A 318 -23.11 -10.47 -16.07
CA VAL A 318 -24.56 -10.32 -15.86
C VAL A 318 -25.24 -9.53 -16.98
N SER A 319 -24.53 -8.56 -17.57
CA SER A 319 -25.06 -7.69 -18.62
C SER A 319 -24.98 -8.32 -20.02
N GLY A 320 -24.31 -9.47 -20.16
CA GLY A 320 -24.03 -10.09 -21.46
C GLY A 320 -23.07 -9.29 -22.34
N LEU A 321 -22.23 -8.44 -21.73
CA LEU A 321 -21.22 -7.60 -22.39
C LEU A 321 -19.85 -8.32 -22.49
N GLU A 322 -19.83 -9.65 -22.57
CA GLU A 322 -18.61 -10.47 -22.65
C GLU A 322 -17.94 -10.44 -24.03
#